data_AF-A0AAN7LWQ4-F1
#
_entry.id   AF-A0AAN7LWQ4-F1
#
_cell.length_a   1.000
_cell.length_b   1.000
_cell.length_c   1.000
_cell.angle_alpha   90.00
_cell.angle_beta   90.00
_cell.angle_gamma   90.00
#
_symmetry.space_group_name_H-M   'P 1'
#
loop_
_entity.id
_entity.type
_entity.pdbx_description
1 polymer ?
#
loop_
_entity_poly.entity_id
_entity_poly.type
_entity_poly.pdbx_seq_one_letter_code
_entity_poly.pdbx_strand_id
1 'polypeptide(L)'
;MLNLNLNCNAMAVLRRPLMRPLCSASTNINTEQLRTDLDHLHAEAKSARSKANSTRVRLLRLSEAAEKLRRQAALSIRKGKENDARELLVQKKKIMEALEKSKKRIELFDELCLKLNEAISIKETQLIGNIAMDLEVSGDDNPNEIHIVSPKDLSEIPIGSNNNDKYEDDSTLDSPVDPGKNDDMYSSEGSLDISGKSNGDLNNVREFSSYEDFLERLDGQLKNIEGELITLLRFLALGLDNAGNSEKSKIQQTLEFFESIRGIRKSISSITQQMIETI
;
A
#
# COMPACT_ATOMS: atom_id res chain seq x y z
N MET A 1 -4.41 100.83 24.47
CA MET A 1 -3.10 100.69 25.15
C MET A 1 -2.65 99.24 25.01
N LEU A 2 -1.52 99.05 24.36
CA LEU A 2 -0.83 97.76 24.21
C LEU A 2 -0.20 97.34 25.54
N ASN A 3 -0.25 96.06 25.88
CA ASN A 3 0.86 95.41 26.56
C ASN A 3 0.93 93.94 26.13
N LEU A 4 2.03 93.65 25.43
CA LEU A 4 2.54 92.32 25.16
C LEU A 4 3.04 91.71 26.47
N ASN A 5 2.80 90.42 26.69
CA ASN A 5 3.79 89.62 27.38
C ASN A 5 3.81 88.20 26.82
N LEU A 6 4.86 87.93 26.05
CA LEU A 6 5.32 86.60 25.67
C LEU A 6 5.91 85.96 26.94
N ASN A 7 5.50 84.74 27.28
CA ASN A 7 6.46 83.83 27.89
C ASN A 7 6.24 82.38 27.45
N CYS A 8 7.34 81.84 26.94
CA CYS A 8 7.58 80.48 26.49
C CYS A 8 7.68 79.56 27.71
N ASN A 9 7.10 78.36 27.62
CA ASN A 9 7.67 77.18 28.30
C ASN A 9 7.23 75.91 27.59
N ALA A 10 8.23 75.08 27.31
CA ALA A 10 8.18 73.89 26.49
C ALA A 10 8.14 72.61 27.34
N MET A 11 7.71 71.52 26.69
CA MET A 11 8.00 70.10 26.96
C MET A 11 7.49 69.47 28.26
N ALA A 12 6.56 68.50 28.12
CA ALA A 12 6.87 67.08 28.30
C ALA A 12 5.63 66.22 28.01
N VAL A 13 5.69 65.43 26.93
CA VAL A 13 4.71 64.38 26.62
C VAL A 13 5.08 63.14 27.42
N LEU A 14 4.26 62.79 28.42
CA LEU A 14 4.41 61.53 29.16
C LEU A 14 3.82 60.38 28.32
N ARG A 15 4.61 59.79 27.42
CA ARG A 15 4.25 58.53 26.76
C ARG A 15 4.35 57.39 27.76
N ARG A 16 3.21 56.79 28.12
CA ARG A 16 3.16 55.54 28.90
C ARG A 16 3.74 54.40 28.05
N PRO A 17 4.62 53.54 28.61
CA PRO A 17 5.06 52.34 27.93
C PRO A 17 3.88 51.37 27.80
N LEU A 18 3.63 50.94 26.57
CA LEU A 18 2.79 49.81 26.23
C LEU A 18 3.49 48.56 26.78
N MET A 19 3.04 48.08 27.94
CA MET A 19 3.49 46.79 28.48
C MET A 19 3.08 45.68 27.51
N ARG A 20 4.05 45.13 26.77
CA ARG A 20 3.88 43.88 26.05
C ARG A 20 3.82 42.75 27.08
N PRO A 21 2.82 41.85 27.05
CA PRO A 21 2.92 40.60 27.77
C PRO A 21 3.96 39.74 27.06
N LEU A 22 5.12 39.54 27.69
CA LEU A 22 6.07 38.51 27.32
C LEU A 22 5.55 37.19 27.90
N CYS A 23 4.94 36.35 27.07
CA CYS A 23 4.52 34.99 27.42
C CYS A 23 4.75 34.06 26.22
N SER A 24 6.01 33.74 25.92
CA SER A 24 6.38 32.76 24.87
C SER A 24 6.78 31.41 25.47
N ALA A 25 5.93 30.84 26.33
CA ALA A 25 6.09 29.47 26.83
C ALA A 25 4.91 28.55 26.48
N SER A 26 3.93 29.05 25.71
CA SER A 26 2.68 28.34 25.42
C SER A 26 2.67 27.54 24.10
N THR A 27 3.65 27.72 23.20
CA THR A 27 3.65 27.01 21.89
C THR A 27 4.19 25.58 21.99
N ASN A 28 5.24 25.34 22.80
CA ASN A 28 5.85 24.01 22.95
C ASN A 28 4.89 22.93 23.49
N ILE A 29 3.99 23.28 24.40
CA ILE A 29 3.01 22.31 24.94
C ILE A 29 1.98 21.93 23.87
N ASN A 30 1.66 22.85 22.95
CA ASN A 30 0.73 22.63 21.85
C ASN A 30 1.36 21.75 20.74
N THR A 31 2.64 21.93 20.44
CA THR A 31 3.35 21.13 19.43
C THR A 31 3.58 19.69 19.87
N GLU A 32 3.97 19.45 21.13
CA GLU A 32 4.11 18.07 21.64
C GLU A 32 2.77 17.35 21.76
N GLN A 33 1.71 18.03 22.20
CA GLN A 33 0.36 17.44 22.18
C GLN A 33 -0.04 17.03 20.76
N LEU A 34 0.22 17.90 19.78
CA LEU A 34 -0.09 17.63 18.38
C LEU A 34 0.68 16.42 17.83
N ARG A 35 1.94 16.23 18.23
CA ARG A 35 2.71 15.02 17.89
C ARG A 35 2.11 13.76 18.50
N THR A 36 1.74 13.80 19.79
CA THR A 36 1.12 12.64 20.45
C THR A 36 -0.24 12.26 19.83
N ASP A 37 -1.04 13.25 19.45
CA ASP A 37 -2.29 13.04 18.71
C ASP A 37 -2.04 12.36 17.35
N LEU A 38 -0.97 12.77 16.65
CA LEU A 38 -0.58 12.26 15.34
C LEU A 38 -0.11 10.79 15.43
N ASP A 39 0.73 10.48 16.42
CA ASP A 39 1.16 9.11 16.72
C ASP A 39 -0.04 8.20 17.02
N HIS A 40 -0.99 8.71 17.82
CA HIS A 40 -2.23 8.00 18.11
C HIS A 40 -3.06 7.73 16.84
N LEU A 41 -3.26 8.74 15.99
CA LEU A 41 -3.99 8.58 14.72
C LEU A 41 -3.29 7.59 13.78
N HIS A 42 -1.96 7.60 13.70
CA HIS A 42 -1.22 6.61 12.92
C HIS A 42 -1.40 5.19 13.46
N ALA A 43 -1.36 5.00 14.79
CA ALA A 43 -1.60 3.72 15.41
C ALA A 43 -3.02 3.20 15.11
N GLU A 44 -4.02 4.07 15.18
CA GLU A 44 -5.41 3.74 14.80
C GLU A 44 -5.53 3.38 13.32
N ALA A 45 -4.91 4.15 12.42
CA ALA A 45 -4.92 3.88 10.99
C ALA A 45 -4.27 2.54 10.66
N LYS A 46 -3.15 2.20 11.31
CA LYS A 46 -2.49 0.89 11.18
C LYS A 46 -3.38 -0.23 11.70
N SER A 47 -4.05 -0.02 12.84
CA SER A 47 -5.01 -0.97 13.41
C SER A 47 -6.21 -1.22 12.49
N ALA A 48 -6.80 -0.16 11.92
CA ALA A 48 -7.90 -0.25 10.98
C ALA A 48 -7.51 -1.01 9.71
N ARG A 49 -6.35 -0.70 9.10
CA ARG A 49 -5.81 -1.44 7.95
C ARG A 49 -5.60 -2.92 8.25
N SER A 50 -5.03 -3.25 9.42
CA SER A 50 -4.82 -4.63 9.85
C SER A 50 -6.15 -5.39 9.99
N LYS A 51 -7.17 -4.77 10.59
CA LYS A 51 -8.52 -5.34 10.71
C LYS A 51 -9.18 -5.53 9.34
N ALA A 52 -9.03 -4.59 8.42
CA ALA A 52 -9.52 -4.72 7.05
C ALA A 52 -8.88 -5.93 6.35
N ASN A 53 -7.55 -6.06 6.42
CA ASN A 53 -6.81 -7.15 5.80
C ASN A 53 -7.17 -8.52 6.38
N SER A 54 -7.29 -8.64 7.71
CA SER A 54 -7.78 -9.86 8.35
C SER A 54 -9.20 -10.22 7.88
N THR A 55 -10.06 -9.22 7.70
CA THR A 55 -11.42 -9.42 7.19
C THR A 55 -11.42 -9.85 5.71
N ARG A 56 -10.49 -9.34 4.88
CA ARG A 56 -10.29 -9.80 3.50
C ARG A 56 -9.88 -11.27 3.43
N VAL A 57 -8.95 -11.71 4.30
CA VAL A 57 -8.56 -13.13 4.39
C VAL A 57 -9.78 -14.00 4.76
N ARG A 58 -10.60 -13.55 5.71
CA ARG A 58 -11.85 -14.25 6.06
C ARG A 58 -12.82 -14.32 4.87
N LEU A 59 -12.98 -13.23 4.12
CA LEU A 59 -13.83 -13.17 2.95
C LEU A 59 -13.42 -14.23 1.90
N LEU A 60 -12.11 -14.36 1.64
CA LEU A 60 -11.56 -15.37 0.73
C LEU A 60 -11.91 -16.80 1.20
N ARG A 61 -11.67 -17.10 2.48
CA ARG A 61 -11.99 -18.41 3.08
C ARG A 61 -13.49 -18.74 3.00
N LEU A 62 -14.35 -17.76 3.27
CA LEU A 62 -15.81 -17.94 3.17
C LEU A 62 -16.23 -18.18 1.71
N SER A 63 -15.62 -17.48 0.76
CA SER A 63 -15.88 -17.67 -0.68
C SER A 63 -15.51 -19.08 -1.13
N GLU A 64 -14.34 -19.56 -0.71
CA GLU A 64 -13.89 -20.92 -0.98
C GLU A 64 -14.84 -21.97 -0.35
N ALA A 65 -15.25 -21.77 0.90
CA ALA A 65 -16.17 -22.68 1.58
C ALA A 65 -17.54 -22.74 0.90
N ALA A 66 -18.07 -21.60 0.45
CA ALA A 66 -19.33 -21.55 -0.31
C ALA A 66 -19.23 -22.29 -1.65
N GLU A 67 -18.07 -22.23 -2.30
CA GLU A 67 -17.77 -22.94 -3.54
C GLU A 67 -17.71 -24.46 -3.31
N LYS A 68 -17.02 -24.91 -2.25
CA LYS A 68 -16.97 -26.33 -1.85
C LYS A 68 -18.36 -26.89 -1.59
N LEU A 69 -19.21 -26.19 -0.83
CA LEU A 69 -20.59 -26.63 -0.58
C LEU A 69 -21.40 -26.72 -1.86
N ARG A 70 -21.22 -25.78 -2.80
CA ARG A 70 -21.86 -25.84 -4.12
C ARG A 70 -21.43 -27.07 -4.91
N ARG A 71 -20.13 -27.38 -4.96
CA ARG A 71 -19.61 -28.59 -5.62
C ARG A 71 -20.16 -29.86 -4.98
N GLN A 72 -20.17 -29.93 -3.65
CA GLN A 72 -20.71 -31.06 -2.90
C GLN A 72 -22.20 -31.25 -3.16
N ALA A 73 -23.00 -30.18 -3.14
CA ALA A 73 -24.42 -30.26 -3.44
C ALA A 73 -24.67 -30.80 -4.87
N ALA A 74 -23.88 -30.34 -5.85
CA ALA A 74 -23.96 -30.84 -7.22
C ALA A 74 -23.56 -32.31 -7.35
N LEU A 75 -22.66 -32.82 -6.50
CA LEU A 75 -22.31 -34.23 -6.44
C LEU A 75 -23.42 -35.06 -5.77
N SER A 76 -24.03 -34.56 -4.70
CA SER A 76 -25.15 -35.22 -4.02
C SER A 76 -26.36 -35.38 -4.95
N ILE A 77 -26.69 -34.36 -5.74
CA ILE A 77 -27.75 -34.45 -6.77
C ILE A 77 -27.43 -35.55 -7.78
N ARG A 78 -26.19 -35.59 -8.31
CA ARG A 78 -25.78 -36.63 -9.28
C ARG A 78 -25.84 -38.06 -8.70
N LYS A 79 -25.76 -38.19 -7.38
CA LYS A 79 -25.85 -39.47 -6.67
C LYS A 79 -27.29 -39.83 -6.24
N GLY A 80 -28.30 -39.03 -6.61
CA GLY A 80 -29.69 -39.22 -6.20
C GLY A 80 -29.93 -38.96 -4.70
N LYS A 81 -29.13 -38.07 -4.11
CA LYS A 81 -29.23 -37.67 -2.68
C LYS A 81 -29.69 -36.22 -2.58
N GLU A 82 -30.94 -35.95 -2.97
CA GLU A 82 -31.49 -34.60 -3.05
C GLU A 82 -31.65 -33.95 -1.67
N ASN A 83 -31.97 -34.73 -0.63
CA ASN A 83 -32.11 -34.21 0.73
C ASN A 83 -30.77 -33.66 1.26
N ASP A 84 -29.68 -34.42 1.09
CA ASP A 84 -28.32 -33.98 1.45
C ASP A 84 -27.93 -32.72 0.67
N ALA A 85 -28.29 -32.65 -0.62
CA ALA A 85 -28.02 -31.47 -1.45
C ALA A 85 -28.76 -30.22 -0.93
N ARG A 86 -30.02 -30.37 -0.49
CA ARG A 86 -30.80 -29.27 0.11
C ARG A 86 -30.15 -28.78 1.40
N GLU A 87 -29.68 -29.68 2.26
CA GLU A 87 -28.99 -29.31 3.50
C GLU A 87 -27.69 -28.54 3.20
N LEU A 88 -26.87 -29.02 2.26
CA LEU A 88 -25.64 -28.34 1.83
C LEU A 88 -25.93 -26.93 1.28
N LEU A 89 -27.03 -26.76 0.54
CA LEU A 89 -27.45 -25.45 0.03
C LEU A 89 -27.93 -24.50 1.14
N VAL A 90 -28.60 -25.03 2.19
CA VAL A 90 -28.95 -24.25 3.38
C VAL A 90 -27.69 -23.79 4.12
N GLN A 91 -26.69 -24.66 4.28
CA GLN A 91 -25.39 -24.27 4.85
C GLN A 91 -24.69 -23.22 3.99
N LYS A 92 -24.68 -23.38 2.67
CA LYS A 92 -24.11 -22.40 1.74
C LYS A 92 -24.78 -21.04 1.89
N LYS A 93 -26.11 -20.98 2.06
CA LYS A 93 -26.83 -19.73 2.30
C LYS A 93 -26.31 -19.00 3.55
N LYS A 94 -26.11 -19.72 4.66
CA LYS A 94 -25.54 -19.14 5.88
C LYS A 94 -24.11 -18.59 5.66
N ILE A 95 -23.29 -19.29 4.89
CA ILE A 95 -21.94 -18.80 4.53
C ILE A 95 -22.03 -17.55 3.67
N MET A 96 -22.94 -17.51 2.70
CA MET A 96 -23.15 -16.31 1.86
C MET A 96 -23.60 -15.11 2.69
N GLU A 97 -24.47 -15.28 3.69
CA GLU A 97 -24.84 -14.20 4.62
C GLU A 97 -23.63 -13.68 5.43
N ALA A 98 -22.77 -14.59 5.89
CA ALA A 98 -21.53 -14.21 6.57
C ALA A 98 -20.53 -13.50 5.63
N LEU A 99 -20.49 -13.90 4.36
CA LEU A 99 -19.67 -13.29 3.31
C LEU A 99 -20.10 -11.84 3.06
N GLU A 100 -21.40 -11.58 2.93
CA GLU A 100 -21.94 -10.21 2.78
C GLU A 100 -21.64 -9.34 4.01
N LYS A 101 -21.75 -9.88 5.22
CA LYS A 101 -21.32 -9.16 6.44
C LYS A 101 -19.83 -8.83 6.41
N SER A 102 -19.00 -9.73 5.89
CA SER A 102 -17.55 -9.53 5.76
C SER A 102 -17.22 -8.42 4.75
N LYS A 103 -17.94 -8.34 3.62
CA LYS A 103 -17.78 -7.25 2.63
C LYS A 103 -18.09 -5.89 3.24
N LYS A 104 -19.27 -5.75 3.87
CA LYS A 104 -19.67 -4.50 4.55
C LYS A 104 -18.66 -4.05 5.61
N ARG A 105 -18.06 -4.99 6.34
CA ARG A 105 -17.03 -4.68 7.32
C ARG A 105 -15.72 -4.20 6.68
N ILE A 106 -15.35 -4.73 5.51
CA ILE A 106 -14.19 -4.24 4.75
C ILE A 106 -14.45 -2.79 4.30
N GLU A 107 -15.62 -2.52 3.71
CA GLU A 107 -16.03 -1.18 3.29
C GLU A 107 -15.96 -0.17 4.44
N LEU A 108 -16.52 -0.53 5.61
CA LEU A 108 -16.45 0.31 6.81
C LEU A 108 -15.00 0.59 7.26
N PHE A 109 -14.13 -0.42 7.25
CA PHE A 109 -12.73 -0.20 7.63
C PHE A 109 -11.97 0.61 6.59
N ASP A 110 -12.29 0.48 5.32
CA ASP A 110 -11.69 1.27 4.25
C ASP A 110 -12.12 2.74 4.36
N GLU A 111 -13.41 3.01 4.62
CA GLU A 111 -13.91 4.36 4.90
C GLU A 111 -13.24 4.96 6.15
N LEU A 112 -13.12 4.18 7.23
CA LEU A 112 -12.41 4.61 8.42
C LEU A 112 -10.94 4.93 8.13
N CYS A 113 -10.25 4.12 7.33
CA CYS A 113 -8.88 4.39 6.93
C CYS A 113 -8.76 5.70 6.15
N LEU A 114 -9.70 5.98 5.24
CA LEU A 114 -9.74 7.25 4.51
C LEU A 114 -9.90 8.43 5.46
N LYS A 115 -10.85 8.35 6.39
CA LYS A 115 -11.10 9.41 7.39
C LYS A 115 -9.93 9.63 8.33
N LEU A 116 -9.25 8.56 8.75
CA LEU A 116 -8.04 8.66 9.56
C LEU A 116 -6.89 9.32 8.78
N ASN A 117 -6.71 8.99 7.50
CA ASN A 117 -5.68 9.65 6.68
C ASN A 117 -5.99 11.15 6.46
N GLU A 118 -7.27 11.52 6.28
CA GLU A 118 -7.70 12.91 6.21
C GLU A 118 -7.36 13.66 7.52
N ALA A 119 -7.68 13.07 8.67
CA ALA A 119 -7.36 13.64 9.98
C ALA A 119 -5.85 13.76 10.22
N ILE A 120 -5.07 12.75 9.85
CA ILE A 120 -3.60 12.77 9.89
C ILE A 120 -3.08 13.94 9.04
N SER A 121 -3.53 14.07 7.79
CA SER A 121 -3.09 15.14 6.90
C SER A 121 -3.39 16.54 7.45
N ILE A 122 -4.57 16.73 8.06
CA ILE A 122 -4.92 18.00 8.73
C ILE A 122 -3.98 18.27 9.90
N LYS A 123 -3.73 17.27 10.76
CA LYS A 123 -2.88 17.39 11.95
C LYS A 123 -1.39 17.59 11.59
N GLU A 124 -0.90 16.91 10.56
CA GLU A 124 0.44 17.13 9.97
C GLU A 124 0.58 18.56 9.46
N THR A 125 -0.42 19.06 8.72
CA THR A 125 -0.41 20.45 8.21
C THR A 125 -0.40 21.46 9.36
N GLN A 126 -1.18 21.22 10.42
CA GLN A 126 -1.14 22.04 11.63
C GLN A 126 0.23 22.01 12.32
N LEU A 127 0.88 20.84 12.36
CA LEU A 127 2.18 20.68 13.00
C LEU A 127 3.27 21.44 12.23
N ILE A 128 3.27 21.32 10.91
CA ILE A 128 4.15 22.08 10.02
C ILE A 128 3.94 23.58 10.23
N GLY A 129 2.69 24.04 10.27
CA GLY A 129 2.35 25.44 10.52
C GLY A 129 2.87 25.95 11.87
N ASN A 130 2.69 25.18 12.95
CA ASN A 130 3.16 25.57 14.27
C ASN A 130 4.69 25.65 14.34
N ILE A 131 5.40 24.67 13.75
CA ILE A 131 6.86 24.67 13.71
C ILE A 131 7.39 25.83 12.87
N ALA A 132 6.74 26.17 11.74
CA ALA A 132 7.12 27.32 10.92
C ALA A 132 6.94 28.66 11.66
N MET A 133 5.86 28.82 12.41
CA MET A 133 5.62 30.02 13.24
C MET A 133 6.65 30.17 14.37
N ASP A 134 7.05 29.06 15.01
CA ASP A 134 8.10 29.10 16.06
C ASP A 134 9.48 29.52 15.49
N LEU A 135 9.76 29.21 14.21
CA LEU A 135 10.97 29.65 13.49
C LEU A 135 10.96 31.15 13.13
N GLU A 136 9.82 31.70 12.71
CA GLU A 136 9.68 33.12 12.35
C GLU A 136 9.76 34.07 13.57
N VAL A 137 9.35 33.60 14.76
CA VAL A 137 9.40 34.39 16.01
C VAL A 137 10.82 34.52 16.59
N SER A 138 11.80 33.73 16.13
CA SER A 138 13.21 33.86 16.52
C SER A 138 14.02 34.80 15.62
N GLY A 139 13.36 35.54 14.72
CA GLY A 139 14.00 36.39 13.71
C GLY A 139 14.41 37.80 14.12
N ASP A 140 14.12 38.24 15.34
CA ASP A 140 14.57 39.54 15.86
C ASP A 140 15.23 39.35 17.24
N ASP A 141 16.48 39.80 17.34
CA ASP A 141 17.37 39.88 18.52
C ASP A 141 18.26 38.65 18.86
N ASN A 142 19.32 38.39 18.10
CA ASN A 142 20.73 38.60 18.51
C ASN A 142 21.80 37.91 17.60
N PRO A 143 23.03 38.45 17.56
CA PRO A 143 24.06 38.14 16.58
C PRO A 143 24.93 36.96 17.03
N ASN A 144 24.55 35.74 16.66
CA ASN A 144 25.50 34.63 16.62
C ASN A 144 25.52 34.09 15.19
N GLU A 145 26.14 34.89 14.32
CA GLU A 145 26.64 34.43 13.04
C GLU A 145 27.58 33.24 13.30
N ILE A 146 27.15 32.05 12.90
CA ILE A 146 27.94 30.82 13.04
C ILE A 146 29.14 30.95 12.11
N HIS A 147 30.26 31.42 12.64
CA HIS A 147 31.52 31.51 11.92
C HIS A 147 32.16 30.12 11.82
N ILE A 148 31.94 29.42 10.71
CA ILE A 148 32.61 28.15 10.41
C ILE A 148 34.09 28.43 10.13
N VAL A 149 34.96 28.13 11.10
CA VAL A 149 36.42 28.17 10.91
C VAL A 149 36.86 26.81 10.34
N SER A 150 37.35 26.79 9.10
CA SER A 150 38.09 25.63 8.58
C SER A 150 39.44 25.50 9.30
N PRO A 151 39.75 24.34 9.91
CA PRO A 151 41.06 24.11 10.53
C PRO A 151 42.16 24.14 9.46
N LYS A 152 43.23 24.92 9.71
CA LYS A 152 44.49 24.84 8.96
C LYS A 152 45.41 23.85 9.68
N ASP A 153 45.84 22.82 8.95
CA ASP A 153 46.85 21.86 9.35
C ASP A 153 48.22 22.53 9.55
N LEU A 154 48.87 22.26 10.68
CA LEU A 154 50.33 22.14 10.81
C LEU A 154 50.68 21.25 12.03
N SER A 155 51.00 19.97 11.75
CA SER A 155 52.24 19.24 12.14
C SER A 155 53.13 19.89 13.23
N GLU A 156 53.72 19.23 14.24
CA GLU A 156 54.18 17.84 14.38
C GLU A 156 54.75 17.58 15.82
N ILE A 157 54.22 16.54 16.51
CA ILE A 157 54.82 15.43 17.35
C ILE A 157 55.89 15.71 18.48
N PRO A 158 56.32 14.74 19.33
CA PRO A 158 55.73 13.51 19.96
C PRO A 158 55.88 13.47 21.50
N ILE A 159 55.26 12.53 22.24
CA ILE A 159 55.79 11.24 22.75
C ILE A 159 54.62 10.62 23.56
N GLY A 160 54.22 9.35 23.54
CA GLY A 160 54.69 8.13 22.89
C GLY A 160 54.03 6.92 23.58
N SER A 161 53.86 5.82 22.82
CA SER A 161 53.56 4.42 23.22
C SER A 161 52.17 4.06 23.78
N ASN A 162 51.49 2.98 23.35
CA ASN A 162 51.71 1.98 22.30
C ASN A 162 50.40 1.15 22.17
N ASN A 163 50.03 0.86 20.92
CA ASN A 163 49.45 -0.36 20.34
C ASN A 163 48.36 -1.16 21.09
N ASN A 164 47.18 -1.31 20.48
CA ASN A 164 46.82 -2.52 19.73
C ASN A 164 45.38 -2.44 19.16
N ASP A 165 45.28 -2.88 17.91
CA ASP A 165 44.06 -3.03 17.13
C ASP A 165 43.10 -4.08 17.72
N LYS A 166 41.79 -3.83 17.62
CA LYS A 166 40.84 -4.75 16.97
C LYS A 166 39.41 -4.17 16.97
N TYR A 167 38.86 -4.10 15.76
CA TYR A 167 37.41 -4.13 15.52
C TYR A 167 36.87 -5.49 15.97
N GLU A 168 35.70 -5.52 16.60
CA GLU A 168 34.59 -6.37 16.15
C GLU A 168 33.27 -5.99 16.82
N ASP A 169 32.28 -5.89 15.95
CA ASP A 169 30.84 -5.97 16.15
C ASP A 169 30.48 -7.19 17.00
N ASP A 170 29.71 -7.00 18.07
CA ASP A 170 28.97 -8.11 18.68
C ASP A 170 27.59 -7.62 19.13
N SER A 171 26.61 -8.10 18.36
CA SER A 171 25.19 -8.01 18.61
C SER A 171 24.77 -9.25 19.39
N THR A 172 24.44 -9.14 20.68
CA THR A 172 23.72 -10.21 21.38
C THR A 172 22.67 -9.65 22.35
N LEU A 173 21.42 -9.63 21.87
CA LEU A 173 20.22 -9.61 22.70
C LEU A 173 19.92 -11.05 23.12
N ASP A 174 20.07 -11.30 24.41
CA ASP A 174 19.80 -12.56 25.09
C ASP A 174 18.28 -12.72 25.32
N SER A 175 17.72 -13.86 24.92
CA SER A 175 16.41 -14.32 25.39
C SER A 175 16.44 -15.85 25.49
N PRO A 176 16.20 -16.46 26.67
CA PRO A 176 16.35 -17.89 26.84
C PRO A 176 15.03 -18.69 26.68
N VAL A 177 15.17 -19.91 26.10
CA VAL A 177 14.65 -21.22 26.62
C VAL A 177 13.12 -21.46 26.43
N ASP A 178 12.56 -22.57 25.90
CA ASP A 178 12.98 -23.97 25.63
C ASP A 178 11.91 -24.73 24.76
N PRO A 179 11.91 -26.07 24.55
CA PRO A 179 11.92 -26.67 23.22
C PRO A 179 10.77 -27.68 23.00
N GLY A 180 10.74 -28.37 21.85
CA GLY A 180 9.75 -29.43 21.66
C GLY A 180 9.68 -30.16 20.32
N LYS A 181 10.73 -30.95 20.04
CA LYS A 181 10.69 -32.29 19.39
C LYS A 181 10.43 -32.45 17.87
N ASN A 182 11.51 -32.91 17.23
CA ASN A 182 11.67 -34.10 16.38
C ASN A 182 11.30 -34.05 14.88
N ASP A 183 12.36 -34.13 14.07
CA ASP A 183 12.64 -35.04 12.94
C ASP A 183 11.46 -35.55 12.08
N ASP A 184 11.50 -35.26 10.78
CA ASP A 184 12.00 -36.24 9.82
C ASP A 184 12.29 -35.66 8.44
N MET A 185 13.39 -36.18 7.90
CA MET A 185 14.13 -35.91 6.68
C MET A 185 13.40 -36.37 5.41
N TYR A 186 13.41 -35.55 4.35
CA TYR A 186 13.68 -35.97 2.96
C TYR A 186 14.01 -34.75 2.08
N SER A 187 15.30 -34.62 1.74
CA SER A 187 15.78 -33.80 0.64
C SER A 187 15.40 -34.40 -0.71
N SER A 188 14.94 -33.57 -1.63
CA SER A 188 15.26 -33.72 -3.05
C SER A 188 15.22 -32.36 -3.71
N GLU A 189 16.42 -31.81 -3.86
CA GLU A 189 16.74 -30.74 -4.80
C GLU A 189 16.39 -31.21 -6.22
N GLY A 190 15.67 -30.35 -6.93
CA GLY A 190 15.39 -30.47 -8.35
C GLY A 190 15.29 -29.07 -8.92
N SER A 191 16.39 -28.33 -8.86
CA SER A 191 16.56 -27.06 -9.56
C SER A 191 16.51 -27.32 -11.06
N LEU A 192 15.56 -26.69 -11.75
CA LEU A 192 15.57 -26.53 -13.19
C LEU A 192 15.26 -25.06 -13.47
N ASP A 193 16.34 -24.28 -13.47
CA ASP A 193 16.40 -22.96 -14.08
C ASP A 193 15.96 -23.05 -15.55
N ILE A 194 14.81 -22.46 -15.86
CA ILE A 194 14.49 -22.04 -17.22
C ILE A 194 14.54 -20.52 -17.25
N SER A 195 15.74 -20.04 -17.54
CA SER A 195 15.99 -18.69 -18.04
C SER A 195 15.28 -18.54 -19.40
N GLY A 196 14.06 -18.02 -19.35
CA GLY A 196 13.25 -17.61 -20.49
C GLY A 196 12.97 -16.12 -20.41
N LYS A 197 13.95 -15.33 -20.85
CA LYS A 197 13.89 -13.87 -20.95
C LYS A 197 12.75 -13.46 -21.90
N SER A 198 11.60 -13.08 -21.37
CA SER A 198 10.70 -12.13 -22.03
C SER A 198 10.40 -10.99 -21.06
N ASN A 199 11.17 -9.92 -21.23
CA ASN A 199 10.83 -8.62 -20.69
C ASN A 199 9.62 -8.11 -21.48
N GLY A 200 8.52 -7.85 -20.78
CA GLY A 200 7.27 -7.41 -21.39
C GLY A 200 6.17 -7.09 -20.36
N ASP A 201 6.50 -6.23 -19.40
CA ASP A 201 5.57 -5.30 -18.74
C ASP A 201 4.21 -5.85 -18.27
N LEU A 202 4.22 -6.72 -17.25
CA LEU A 202 3.08 -6.89 -16.35
C LEU A 202 3.06 -5.87 -15.20
N ASN A 203 4.11 -5.03 -15.08
CA ASN A 203 4.32 -4.13 -13.93
C ASN A 203 4.15 -2.63 -14.23
N ASN A 204 3.64 -2.24 -15.40
CA ASN A 204 3.35 -0.84 -15.68
C ASN A 204 1.84 -0.58 -15.62
N VAL A 205 1.32 -0.49 -14.38
CA VAL A 205 0.10 0.29 -14.06
C VAL A 205 0.48 1.77 -14.05
N ARG A 206 1.18 2.21 -15.10
CA ARG A 206 1.44 3.62 -15.39
C ARG A 206 0.27 4.09 -16.23
N GLU A 207 -0.60 4.84 -15.56
CA GLU A 207 -1.64 5.72 -16.08
C GLU A 207 -2.20 5.34 -17.46
N PHE A 208 -3.30 4.58 -17.46
CA PHE A 208 -4.22 4.61 -18.60
C PHE A 208 -4.79 6.03 -18.69
N SER A 209 -4.70 6.67 -19.87
CA SER A 209 -5.25 8.02 -20.05
C SER A 209 -6.78 8.00 -20.15
N SER A 210 -7.35 6.87 -20.60
CA SER A 210 -8.79 6.64 -20.68
C SER A 210 -9.17 5.16 -20.49
N TYR A 211 -10.47 4.90 -20.30
CA TYR A 211 -11.02 3.54 -20.29
C TYR A 211 -10.90 2.84 -21.65
N GLU A 212 -10.92 3.60 -22.75
CA GLU A 212 -10.73 3.10 -24.11
C GLU A 212 -9.30 2.59 -24.31
N ASP A 213 -8.30 3.36 -23.88
CA ASP A 213 -6.88 2.98 -23.96
C ASP A 213 -6.60 1.67 -23.20
N PHE A 214 -7.29 1.48 -22.06
CA PHE A 214 -7.22 0.25 -21.29
C PHE A 214 -7.77 -0.95 -22.08
N LEU A 215 -8.94 -0.80 -22.69
CA LEU A 215 -9.57 -1.86 -23.48
C LEU A 215 -8.76 -2.20 -24.73
N GLU A 216 -8.18 -1.21 -25.40
CA GLU A 216 -7.33 -1.42 -26.58
C GLU A 216 -6.07 -2.22 -26.21
N ARG A 217 -5.40 -1.84 -25.12
CA ARG A 217 -4.21 -2.58 -24.65
C ARG A 217 -4.55 -4.01 -24.23
N LEU A 218 -5.69 -4.19 -23.55
CA LEU A 218 -6.15 -5.49 -23.12
C LEU A 218 -6.53 -6.38 -24.31
N ASP A 219 -7.23 -5.86 -25.33
CA ASP A 219 -7.48 -6.59 -26.58
C ASP A 219 -6.17 -6.95 -27.29
N GLY A 220 -5.19 -6.05 -27.30
CA GLY A 220 -3.85 -6.29 -27.84
C GLY A 220 -3.13 -7.45 -27.17
N GLN A 221 -3.18 -7.53 -25.83
CA GLN A 221 -2.62 -8.66 -25.08
C GLN A 221 -3.34 -9.96 -25.38
N LEU A 222 -4.69 -9.95 -25.38
CA LEU A 222 -5.47 -11.13 -25.72
C LEU A 222 -5.23 -11.60 -27.16
N LYS A 223 -5.03 -10.68 -28.10
CA LYS A 223 -4.67 -10.97 -29.49
C LYS A 223 -3.32 -11.67 -29.59
N ASN A 224 -2.34 -11.26 -28.80
CA ASN A 224 -1.04 -11.94 -28.76
C ASN A 224 -1.18 -13.37 -28.25
N ILE A 225 -1.90 -13.56 -27.12
CA ILE A 225 -2.17 -14.89 -26.55
C ILE A 225 -2.91 -15.77 -27.58
N GLU A 226 -3.90 -15.22 -28.29
CA GLU A 226 -4.60 -15.93 -29.36
C GLU A 226 -3.64 -16.44 -30.45
N GLY A 227 -2.66 -15.62 -30.87
CA GLY A 227 -1.63 -16.01 -31.83
C GLY A 227 -0.70 -17.13 -31.32
N GLU A 228 -0.30 -17.07 -30.06
CA GLU A 228 0.49 -18.12 -29.41
C GLU A 228 -0.28 -19.44 -29.34
N LEU A 229 -1.58 -19.40 -29.01
CA LEU A 229 -2.44 -20.58 -28.97
C LEU A 229 -2.65 -21.20 -30.34
N ILE A 230 -2.82 -20.39 -31.39
CA ILE A 230 -2.88 -20.88 -32.77
C ILE A 230 -1.57 -21.61 -33.12
N THR A 231 -0.43 -21.06 -32.72
CA THR A 231 0.87 -21.68 -32.95
C THR A 231 0.99 -23.01 -32.20
N LEU A 232 0.55 -23.04 -30.94
CA LEU A 232 0.53 -24.26 -30.13
C LEU A 232 -0.43 -25.31 -30.69
N LEU A 233 -1.60 -24.93 -31.18
CA LEU A 233 -2.54 -25.83 -31.87
C LEU A 233 -1.93 -26.41 -33.15
N ARG A 234 -1.23 -25.61 -33.96
CA ARG A 234 -0.51 -26.12 -35.14
C ARG A 234 0.58 -27.11 -34.74
N PHE A 235 1.35 -26.81 -33.69
CA PHE A 235 2.37 -27.72 -33.18
C PHE A 235 1.78 -29.04 -32.71
N LEU A 236 0.67 -28.99 -31.93
CA LEU A 236 -0.02 -30.20 -31.50
C LEU A 236 -0.66 -30.97 -32.66
N ALA A 237 -1.15 -30.28 -33.69
CA ALA A 237 -1.70 -30.91 -34.89
C ALA A 237 -0.62 -31.65 -35.71
N LEU A 238 0.61 -31.14 -35.77
CA LEU A 238 1.74 -31.83 -36.39
C LEU A 238 2.16 -33.10 -35.62
N GLY A 239 1.94 -33.13 -34.30
CA GLY A 239 2.19 -34.30 -33.46
C GLY A 239 1.05 -35.33 -33.46
N LEU A 240 -0.10 -35.01 -34.04
CA LEU A 240 -1.33 -35.80 -33.92
C LEU A 240 -1.25 -37.18 -34.61
N ASP A 241 -0.41 -37.32 -35.63
CA ASP A 241 -0.27 -38.56 -36.40
C ASP A 241 0.35 -39.71 -35.57
N ASN A 242 0.92 -39.43 -34.39
CA ASN A 242 1.50 -40.42 -33.47
C ASN A 242 0.87 -40.36 -32.05
N ALA A 243 -0.27 -39.69 -31.89
CA ALA A 243 -0.74 -39.17 -30.61
C ALA A 243 -1.68 -40.08 -29.80
N GLY A 244 -1.37 -40.28 -28.52
CA GLY A 244 -2.22 -40.97 -27.55
C GLY A 244 -3.41 -40.14 -27.03
N ASN A 245 -4.24 -40.73 -26.16
CA ASN A 245 -5.45 -40.09 -25.62
C ASN A 245 -5.17 -38.79 -24.81
N SER A 246 -3.96 -38.63 -24.25
CA SER A 246 -3.58 -37.44 -23.48
C SER A 246 -3.27 -36.23 -24.36
N GLU A 247 -2.85 -36.43 -25.60
CA GLU A 247 -2.57 -35.33 -26.54
C GLU A 247 -3.86 -34.79 -27.14
N LYS A 248 -4.84 -35.67 -27.38
CA LYS A 248 -6.20 -35.27 -27.75
C LYS A 248 -6.86 -34.40 -26.68
N SER A 249 -6.68 -34.72 -25.39
CA SER A 249 -7.21 -33.88 -24.30
C SER A 249 -6.49 -32.53 -24.20
N LYS A 250 -5.17 -32.47 -24.43
CA LYS A 250 -4.42 -31.20 -24.51
C LYS A 250 -4.88 -30.31 -25.66
N ILE A 251 -5.15 -30.89 -26.83
CA ILE A 251 -5.70 -30.17 -27.98
C ILE A 251 -7.08 -29.60 -27.63
N GLN A 252 -7.95 -30.42 -27.04
CA GLN A 252 -9.29 -29.99 -26.63
C GLN A 252 -9.25 -28.85 -25.61
N GLN A 253 -8.38 -28.94 -24.60
CA GLN A 253 -8.19 -27.89 -23.60
C GLN A 253 -7.66 -26.59 -24.22
N THR A 254 -6.69 -26.70 -25.14
CA THR A 254 -6.15 -25.54 -25.84
C THR A 254 -7.22 -24.86 -26.68
N LEU A 255 -8.08 -25.64 -27.34
CA LEU A 255 -9.18 -25.13 -28.16
C LEU A 255 -10.27 -24.44 -27.31
N GLU A 256 -10.58 -24.99 -26.13
CA GLU A 256 -11.50 -24.36 -25.18
C GLU A 256 -10.97 -23.01 -24.67
N PHE A 257 -9.67 -22.94 -24.38
CA PHE A 257 -9.03 -21.69 -23.96
C PHE A 257 -9.01 -20.66 -25.10
N PHE A 258 -8.72 -21.09 -26.32
CA PHE A 258 -8.78 -20.26 -27.51
C PHE A 258 -10.17 -19.65 -27.73
N GLU A 259 -11.24 -20.45 -27.67
CA GLU A 259 -12.61 -19.94 -27.83
C GLU A 259 -13.02 -19.00 -26.69
N SER A 260 -12.56 -19.28 -25.46
CA SER A 260 -12.79 -18.39 -24.32
C SER A 260 -12.17 -17.01 -24.53
N ILE A 261 -10.89 -16.96 -24.93
CA ILE A 261 -10.19 -15.70 -25.23
C ILE A 261 -10.88 -14.95 -26.37
N ARG A 262 -11.22 -15.66 -27.45
CA ARG A 262 -11.92 -15.07 -28.58
C ARG A 262 -13.28 -14.49 -28.18
N GLY A 263 -14.00 -15.16 -27.27
CA GLY A 263 -15.22 -14.65 -26.67
C GLY A 263 -15.02 -13.34 -25.90
N ILE A 264 -13.96 -13.25 -25.09
CA ILE A 264 -13.60 -12.04 -24.35
C ILE A 264 -13.28 -10.88 -25.31
N ARG A 265 -12.48 -11.12 -26.35
CA ARG A 265 -12.14 -10.11 -27.37
C ARG A 265 -13.37 -9.57 -28.11
N LYS A 266 -14.32 -10.45 -28.44
CA LYS A 266 -15.63 -10.04 -29.01
C LYS A 266 -16.43 -9.17 -28.03
N SER A 267 -16.43 -9.52 -26.75
CA SER A 267 -17.09 -8.71 -25.72
C SER A 267 -16.47 -7.32 -25.61
N ILE A 268 -15.14 -7.21 -25.64
CA ILE A 268 -14.43 -5.94 -25.62
C ILE A 268 -14.81 -5.12 -26.86
N SER A 269 -14.80 -5.73 -28.04
CA SER A 269 -15.20 -5.08 -29.29
C SER A 269 -16.64 -4.56 -29.24
N SER A 270 -17.56 -5.29 -28.60
CA SER A 270 -18.93 -4.86 -28.42
C SER A 270 -19.05 -3.67 -27.46
N ILE A 271 -18.23 -3.64 -26.41
CA ILE A 271 -18.21 -2.54 -25.43
C ILE A 271 -17.64 -1.29 -26.08
N THR A 272 -16.52 -1.39 -26.80
CA THR A 272 -15.92 -0.25 -27.50
C THR A 272 -16.86 0.32 -28.56
N GLN A 273 -17.55 -0.54 -29.31
CA GLN A 273 -18.55 -0.10 -30.29
C GLN A 273 -19.74 0.63 -29.63
N GLN A 274 -20.27 0.11 -28.52
CA GLN A 274 -21.34 0.78 -27.78
C GLN A 274 -20.90 2.16 -27.28
N MET A 275 -19.65 2.30 -26.83
CA MET A 275 -19.13 3.60 -26.38
C MET A 275 -19.06 4.64 -27.51
N ILE A 276 -18.69 4.22 -28.72
CA ILE A 276 -18.64 5.10 -29.90
C ILE A 276 -20.06 5.55 -30.31
N GLU A 277 -21.08 4.70 -30.16
CA GLU A 277 -22.48 5.01 -30.51
C GLU A 277 -23.19 5.92 -29.50
N THR A 278 -22.61 6.17 -28.32
CA THR A 278 -23.23 6.98 -27.25
C THR A 278 -22.74 8.43 -27.21
N ILE A 279 -21.90 8.85 -28.17
CA ILE A 279 -21.41 10.23 -28.38
C ILE A 279 -22.09 10.83 -29.60
#